data_AF-A0A970D7P6-F1
#
_entry.id   AF-A0A970D7P6-F1
#
_cell.length_a   1.000
_cell.length_b   1.000
_cell.length_c   1.000
_cell.angle_alpha   90.00
_cell.angle_beta   90.00
_cell.angle_gamma   90.00
#
_symmetry.space_group_name_H-M   'P 1'
#
loop_
_entity.id
_entity.type
_entity.pdbx_description
1 polymer ?
#
loop_
_entity_poly.entity_id
_entity_poly.type
_entity_poly.pdbx_seq_one_letter_code
_entity_poly.pdbx_strand_id
1 'polypeptide(L)' 'MDLILIKKGNYTDISLLKGILENNQIKTLVKAEKGEGFVMRAGNLLEEYSLYVHPDDETTARELAEIYAE' A
#
# COMPACT_ATOMS: atom_id res chain seq x y z
N MET A 1 -0.59 17.01 -7.10
CA MET A 1 -0.37 16.27 -5.84
C MET A 1 0.46 15.08 -6.21
N ASP A 2 1.77 15.18 -6.04
CA ASP A 2 2.70 14.09 -6.24
C ASP A 2 2.60 13.16 -5.05
N LEU A 3 2.30 11.89 -5.30
CA LEU A 3 2.19 10.85 -4.28
C LEU A 3 3.30 9.84 -4.53
N ILE A 4 4.02 9.46 -3.47
CA ILE A 4 5.16 8.56 -3.56
C ILE A 4 4.70 7.14 -3.24
N LEU A 5 5.06 6.19 -4.10
CA LEU A 5 4.81 4.77 -3.89
C LEU A 5 5.77 4.24 -2.82
N ILE A 6 5.21 3.65 -1.75
CA ILE A 6 5.98 3.07 -0.65
C ILE A 6 6.07 1.55 -0.77
N LYS A 7 4.96 0.87 -1.06
CA LYS A 7 4.93 -0.61 -1.16
C LYS A 7 3.89 -1.07 -2.17
N LYS A 8 4.17 -2.19 -2.81
CA LYS A 8 3.21 -2.99 -3.59
C LYS A 8 3.10 -4.39 -2.98
N GLY A 9 1.93 -5.00 -3.06
CA GLY A 9 1.73 -6.36 -2.56
C GLY A 9 0.27 -6.79 -2.56
N ASN A 10 -0.02 -7.87 -1.85
CA ASN A 10 -1.39 -8.33 -1.67
C ASN A 10 -2.18 -7.37 -0.74
N TYR A 11 -3.50 -7.55 -0.68
CA TYR A 11 -4.37 -6.72 0.16
C TYR A 11 -3.98 -6.75 1.65
N THR A 12 -3.58 -7.91 2.18
CA THR A 12 -3.27 -8.09 3.61
C THR A 12 -2.06 -7.26 4.01
N ASP A 13 -0.96 -7.36 3.27
CA ASP A 13 0.29 -6.65 3.56
C ASP A 13 0.11 -5.14 3.45
N ILE A 14 -0.62 -4.70 2.41
CA ILE A 14 -0.90 -3.28 2.20
C ILE A 14 -1.86 -2.73 3.27
N SER A 15 -2.85 -3.50 3.69
CA SER A 15 -3.78 -3.11 4.76
C SER A 15 -3.09 -3.02 6.12
N LEU A 16 -2.17 -3.95 6.41
CA LEU A 16 -1.36 -3.91 7.63
C LEU A 16 -0.48 -2.66 7.66
N LEU A 17 0.28 -2.42 6.59
CA LEU A 17 1.17 -1.26 6.50
C LEU A 17 0.39 0.07 6.54
N LYS A 18 -0.77 0.14 5.87
CA LYS A 18 -1.69 1.28 5.96
C LYS A 18 -2.05 1.60 7.42
N GLY A 19 -2.45 0.59 8.19
CA GLY A 19 -2.81 0.77 9.59
C GLY A 19 -1.66 1.30 10.44
N ILE A 20 -0.44 0.80 10.21
CA ILE A 20 0.77 1.26 10.89
C ILE A 20 1.06 2.73 10.57
N LEU A 21 1.01 3.11 9.30
CA LEU A 21 1.27 4.49 8.86
C LEU A 21 0.20 5.45 9.40
N GLU A 22 -1.08 5.08 9.35
CA GLU A 22 -2.17 5.91 9.87
C GLU A 22 -2.10 6.09 11.39
N ASN A 23 -1.66 5.07 12.14
CA ASN A 23 -1.40 5.19 13.58
C ASN A 23 -0.27 6.18 13.91
N ASN A 24 0.66 6.38 12.97
CA ASN A 24 1.72 7.38 13.05
C ASN A 24 1.32 8.73 12.41
N GLN A 25 0.03 8.95 12.18
CA GLN A 25 -0.53 10.17 11.58
C GLN A 25 -0.10 10.45 10.13
N ILE A 26 0.47 9.46 9.45
CA ILE A 26 0.85 9.56 8.03
C ILE A 26 -0.38 9.26 7.17
N LYS A 27 -0.73 10.19 6.28
CA LYS A 27 -1.84 10.00 5.35
C LYS A 27 -1.42 9.07 4.23
N THR A 28 -2.26 8.07 3.96
CA THR A 28 -1.99 7.06 2.93
C THR A 28 -3.08 7.02 1.88
N LEU A 29 -2.73 6.57 0.68
CA LEU A 29 -3.66 6.25 -0.40
C LEU A 29 -3.37 4.84 -0.90
N VAL A 30 -4.38 3.97 -0.92
CA VAL A 30 -4.28 2.64 -1.51
C VAL A 30 -4.99 2.61 -2.86
N LYS A 31 -4.33 2.03 -3.86
CA LYS A 31 -4.93 1.73 -5.16
C LYS A 31 -4.78 0.25 -5.48
N ALA A 32 -5.87 -0.38 -5.89
CA ALA A 32 -5.82 -1.70 -6.50
C ALA A 32 -5.44 -1.55 -7.98
N GLU A 33 -4.37 -2.20 -8.42
CA GLU A 33 -4.12 -2.42 -9.84
C GLU A 33 -4.93 -3.63 -10.29
N LYS A 34 -6.06 -3.38 -10.95
CA LYS A 34 -6.81 -4.42 -11.64
C LYS A 34 -6.09 -4.71 -12.94
N GLY A 35 -5.60 -5.94 -13.12
CA GLY A 35 -5.26 -6.44 -14.45
C GLY A 35 -6.50 -6.31 -15.33
N GLU A 36 -6.39 -5.59 -16.45
CA GLU A 36 -7.48 -5.46 -17.42
C GLU A 36 -7.99 -6.86 -17.81
N GLY A 37 -9.22 -7.19 -17.39
CA GLY A 37 -10.03 -8.23 -18.02
C GLY A 37 -10.21 -9.60 -17.33
N PHE A 38 -9.62 -9.89 -16.16
CA PHE A 38 -9.68 -11.27 -15.64
C PHE A 38 -10.48 -11.49 -14.33
N VAL A 39 -11.71 -11.96 -14.53
CA VAL A 39 -12.43 -12.99 -13.75
C VAL A 39 -12.87 -12.63 -12.31
N MET A 40 -14.13 -12.17 -12.21
CA MET A 40 -14.99 -12.07 -11.01
C MET A 40 -15.25 -13.41 -10.26
N ARG A 41 -14.39 -14.44 -10.34
CA ARG A 41 -14.67 -15.76 -9.74
C ARG A 41 -13.52 -16.50 -9.06
N ALA A 42 -12.30 -15.97 -9.03
CA ALA A 42 -11.22 -16.54 -8.22
C ALA A 42 -10.83 -15.51 -7.16
N GLY A 43 -11.34 -15.67 -5.95
CA GLY A 43 -11.26 -14.65 -4.90
C GLY A 43 -9.84 -14.13 -4.67
N ASN A 44 -9.71 -12.79 -4.67
CA ASN A 44 -8.65 -11.95 -4.07
C ASN A 44 -7.17 -12.33 -4.24
N LEU A 45 -6.82 -13.39 -4.99
CA LEU A 45 -5.46 -13.93 -5.00
C LEU A 45 -4.52 -13.26 -6.02
N LEU A 46 -5.05 -12.47 -6.96
CA LEU A 46 -4.28 -11.90 -8.07
C LEU A 46 -4.40 -10.37 -8.18
N GLU A 47 -5.04 -9.72 -7.20
CA GLU A 47 -5.08 -8.26 -7.17
C GLU A 47 -3.82 -7.74 -6.44
N GLU A 48 -3.02 -6.95 -7.15
CA GLU A 48 -1.90 -6.22 -6.57
C GLU A 48 -2.37 -4.85 -6.09
N TYR A 49 -1.98 -4.49 -4.89
CA TYR A 49 -2.33 -3.24 -4.23
C TYR A 49 -1.08 -2.40 -4.09
N SER A 50 -1.20 -1.11 -4.37
CA SER A 50 -0.15 -0.11 -4.26
C SER A 50 -0.50 0.88 -3.15
N LEU A 51 0.44 1.13 -2.24
CA LEU A 51 0.33 2.08 -1.14
C LEU A 51 1.18 3.32 -1.42
N TYR A 52 0.54 4.48 -1.33
CA TYR A 52 1.16 5.77 -1.57
C TYR A 52 1.04 6.70 -0.35
N VAL A 53 1.99 7.63 -0.22
CA VAL A 53 2.00 8.67 0.82
C VAL A 53 2.36 10.03 0.23
N HIS A 54 2.18 11.09 1.02
CA HIS A 54 2.68 12.41 0.65
C HIS A 54 4.22 12.43 0.69
N PRO A 55 4.92 13.14 -0.23
CA PRO A 55 6.38 13.20 -0.25
C PRO A 55 7.00 13.70 1.06
N ASP A 56 6.32 14.60 1.77
CA ASP A 56 6.77 15.09 3.09
C ASP A 56 6.91 13.97 4.13
N ASP A 57 6.15 12.89 3.97
CA ASP A 57 6.15 11.73 4.86
C ASP A 57 6.96 10.55 4.30
N GLU A 58 7.63 10.71 3.14
CA GLU A 58 8.30 9.61 2.43
C GLU A 58 9.32 8.89 3.33
N THR A 59 10.21 9.66 3.97
CA THR A 59 11.30 9.10 4.76
C THR A 59 10.76 8.23 5.90
N THR A 60 9.86 8.79 6.72
CA THR A 60 9.27 8.05 7.85
C THR A 60 8.42 6.87 7.37
N ALA A 61 7.69 7.02 6.27
CA ALA A 61 6.89 5.93 5.72
C ALA A 61 7.75 4.77 5.22
N ARG A 62 8.92 5.05 4.62
CA ARG A 62 9.89 4.02 4.20
C ARG A 62 10.51 3.31 5.39
N GLU A 63 10.96 4.06 6.40
CA GLU A 63 11.53 3.47 7.63
C GLU A 63 10.53 2.52 8.31
N LEU A 64 9.27 2.95 8.44
CA LEU A 64 8.22 2.09 8.99
C LEU A 64 7.96 0.88 8.07
N ALA A 65 7.94 1.07 6.75
CA ALA A 65 7.76 -0.04 5.83
C ALA A 65 8.88 -1.09 5.93
N GLU A 66 10.12 -0.68 6.17
CA GLU A 66 11.27 -1.60 6.34
C GLU A 66 11.20 -2.38 7.66
N ILE A 67 10.77 -1.74 8.76
CA ILE A 67 10.64 -2.41 10.06
C ILE A 67 9.57 -3.51 10.03
N TYR A 68 8.50 -3.30 9.26
CA TYR A 68 7.33 -4.19 9.22
C TYR A 68 7.24 -5.03 7.93
N ALA A 69 8.31 -5.07 7.13
CA ALA A 69 8.46 -5.97 5.99
C ALA A 69 9.30 -7.20 6.37
N GLU A 70 8.75 -8.07 7.23
CA GLU A 70 9.26 -9.44 7.39
C GLU A 70 8.78 -10.36 6.26
#